data_AF-A0A3D1PKU6-F1
#
_entry.id   AF-A0A3D1PKU6-F1
#
_cell.length_a   1.000
_cell.length_b   1.000
_cell.length_c   1.000
_cell.angle_alpha   90.00
_cell.angle_beta   90.00
_cell.angle_gamma   90.00
#
_symmetry.space_group_name_H-M   'P 1'
#
loop_
_entity.id
_entity.type
_entity.pdbx_description
1 polymer ?
#
loop_
_entity_poly.entity_id
_entity_poly.type
_entity_poly.pdbx_seq_one_letter_code
_entity_poly.pdbx_strand_id
1 'polypeptide(L)'
;MAILTIIYILVFIIFALIAYAILQIKMFGMKIKDFWSFIEANQMLDKLYKFARQYENMSPQEQIIYLAEAEKIFNAFDNVPDTLWEEEYDKYKEVLKKYKDIKMLRWASTSNKSES
;
A
#
# COMPACT_ATOMS: atom_id res chain seq x y z
N MET A 1 3.45 2.29 47.29
CA MET A 1 4.76 2.62 46.68
C MET A 1 5.21 1.57 45.67
N ALA A 2 5.39 0.29 46.04
CA ALA A 2 5.87 -0.75 45.13
C ALA A 2 5.02 -0.98 43.85
N ILE A 3 3.69 -0.99 43.95
CA ILE A 3 2.79 -1.18 42.79
C ILE A 3 2.90 -0.02 41.79
N LEU A 4 3.01 1.23 42.28
CA LEU A 4 3.20 2.41 41.41
C LEU A 4 4.55 2.37 40.71
N THR A 5 5.61 1.88 41.38
CA THR A 5 6.93 1.66 40.77
C THR A 5 6.88 0.61 39.66
N ILE A 6 6.16 -0.49 39.87
CA ILE A 6 5.98 -1.54 38.85
C ILE A 6 5.22 -0.99 37.63
N ILE A 7 4.14 -0.23 37.84
CA ILE A 7 3.40 0.41 36.74
C ILE A 7 4.31 1.37 35.96
N TYR A 8 5.11 2.17 36.65
CA TYR A 8 6.04 3.10 36.00
C TYR A 8 7.09 2.37 35.15
N ILE A 9 7.65 1.27 35.66
CA ILE A 9 8.61 0.43 34.93
C ILE A 9 7.93 -0.20 33.70
N LEU A 10 6.70 -0.70 33.82
CA LEU A 10 5.96 -1.27 32.70
C LEU A 10 5.69 -0.23 31.61
N VAL A 11 5.28 0.98 31.98
CA VAL A 11 5.10 2.09 31.03
C VAL A 11 6.42 2.44 30.35
N PHE A 12 7.53 2.50 31.10
CA PHE A 12 8.85 2.76 30.54
C PHE A 12 9.29 1.67 29.55
N ILE A 13 9.02 0.40 29.84
CA ILE A 13 9.29 -0.72 28.93
C ILE A 13 8.49 -0.57 27.64
N ILE A 14 7.20 -0.19 27.71
CA ILE A 14 6.38 0.06 26.52
C ILE A 14 7.00 1.17 25.65
N PHE A 15 7.43 2.28 26.26
CA PHE A 15 8.12 3.35 25.52
C PHE A 15 9.45 2.89 24.90
N ALA A 16 10.25 2.10 25.64
CA ALA A 16 11.51 1.57 25.14
C ALA A 16 11.30 0.62 23.95
N LEU A 17 10.26 -0.21 23.98
CA LEU A 17 9.89 -1.10 22.87
C LEU A 17 9.45 -0.30 21.62
N ILE A 18 8.68 0.77 21.80
CA ILE A 18 8.28 1.66 20.70
C ILE A 18 9.51 2.34 20.08
N ALA A 19 10.43 2.85 20.91
CA ALA A 19 11.67 3.47 20.44
C ALA A 19 12.57 2.46 19.70
N TYR A 20 12.64 1.23 20.19
CA TYR A 20 13.40 0.15 19.55
C TYR A 20 12.81 -0.22 18.17
N ALA A 21 11.48 -0.31 18.05
CA ALA A 21 10.81 -0.53 16.76
C ALA A 21 11.10 0.60 15.75
N ILE A 22 11.09 1.87 16.22
CA ILE A 22 11.44 3.03 15.40
C ILE A 22 12.89 2.94 14.90
N LEU A 23 13.83 2.53 15.76
CA LEU A 23 15.22 2.33 15.38
C LEU A 23 15.39 1.17 14.39
N GLN A 24 14.64 0.07 14.54
CA GLN A 24 14.63 -1.02 13.58
C GLN A 24 14.20 -0.54 12.18
N ILE A 25 13.08 0.19 12.07
CA ILE A 25 12.62 0.75 10.78
C ILE A 25 13.72 1.61 10.12
N LYS A 26 14.43 2.41 10.92
CA LYS A 26 15.54 3.24 10.46
C LYS A 26 16.78 2.41 10.04
N MET A 27 17.07 1.31 10.71
CA MET A 27 18.15 0.38 10.35
C MET A 27 17.86 -0.41 9.07
N PHE A 28 16.59 -0.64 8.74
CA PHE A 28 16.15 -1.15 7.45
C PHE A 28 16.25 -0.13 6.30
N GLY A 29 16.83 1.06 6.56
CA GLY A 29 17.03 2.09 5.53
C GLY A 29 15.77 2.87 5.15
N MET A 30 14.68 2.66 5.89
CA MET A 30 13.37 3.27 5.61
C MET A 30 13.07 4.42 6.57
N LYS A 31 12.37 5.45 6.09
CA LYS A 31 11.83 6.49 6.98
C LYS A 31 10.54 5.99 7.62
N ILE A 32 10.33 6.33 8.88
CA ILE A 32 9.11 6.02 9.64
C ILE A 32 7.85 6.57 8.91
N LYS A 33 7.99 7.70 8.21
CA LYS A 33 6.91 8.29 7.40
C LYS A 33 6.53 7.39 6.22
N ASP A 34 7.52 6.77 5.58
CA ASP A 34 7.30 5.87 4.44
C ASP A 34 6.64 4.57 4.93
N PHE A 35 7.04 4.07 6.11
CA PHE A 35 6.37 2.94 6.76
C PHE A 35 4.91 3.24 7.12
N TRP A 36 4.62 4.44 7.63
CA TRP A 36 3.25 4.85 7.95
C TRP A 36 2.39 4.96 6.69
N SER A 37 2.96 5.55 5.61
CA SER A 37 2.33 5.61 4.30
C SER A 37 2.08 4.21 3.72
N PHE A 38 2.97 3.24 3.99
CA PHE A 38 2.80 1.86 3.58
C PHE A 38 1.63 1.17 4.32
N ILE A 39 1.52 1.34 5.64
CA ILE A 39 0.39 0.78 6.42
C ILE A 39 -0.94 1.31 5.88
N GLU A 40 -1.01 2.60 5.58
CA GLU A 40 -2.19 3.24 5.01
C GLU A 40 -2.50 2.71 3.60
N ALA A 41 -1.46 2.61 2.75
CA ALA A 41 -1.58 2.06 1.40
C ALA A 41 -2.03 0.58 1.42
N ASN A 42 -1.60 -0.21 2.40
CA ASN A 42 -2.01 -1.61 2.51
C ASN A 42 -3.49 -1.77 2.89
N GLN A 43 -4.00 -0.93 3.81
CA GLN A 43 -5.45 -0.88 4.07
C GLN A 43 -6.24 -0.46 2.84
N MET A 44 -5.68 0.43 2.01
CA MET A 44 -6.28 0.84 0.76
C MET A 44 -6.19 -0.25 -0.32
N LEU A 45 -5.11 -1.04 -0.34
CA LEU A 45 -4.92 -2.19 -1.22
C LEU A 45 -6.00 -3.25 -0.97
N ASP A 46 -6.35 -3.55 0.28
CA ASP A 46 -7.42 -4.50 0.60
C ASP A 46 -8.80 -4.01 0.13
N LYS A 47 -9.04 -2.69 0.20
CA LYS A 47 -10.25 -2.07 -0.38
C LYS A 47 -10.25 -2.18 -1.90
N LEU A 48 -9.17 -1.79 -2.55
CA LEU A 48 -9.02 -1.85 -4.01
C LEU A 48 -9.10 -3.28 -4.55
N TYR A 49 -8.60 -4.26 -3.81
CA TYR A 49 -8.73 -5.67 -4.15
C TYR A 49 -10.20 -6.13 -4.11
N LYS A 50 -10.97 -5.74 -3.08
CA LYS A 50 -12.43 -6.02 -3.02
C LYS A 50 -13.18 -5.29 -4.13
N PHE A 51 -12.85 -4.03 -4.41
CA PHE A 51 -13.41 -3.28 -5.53
C PHE A 51 -13.11 -3.96 -6.87
N ALA A 52 -11.87 -4.40 -7.10
CA ALA A 52 -11.45 -5.08 -8.31
C ALA A 52 -12.17 -6.43 -8.54
N ARG A 53 -12.62 -7.09 -7.46
CA ARG A 53 -13.40 -8.35 -7.52
C ARG A 53 -14.89 -8.14 -7.74
N GLN A 54 -15.46 -7.03 -7.25
CA GLN A 54 -16.89 -6.74 -7.39
C GLN A 54 -17.27 -5.99 -8.67
N TYR A 55 -16.32 -5.34 -9.34
CA TYR A 55 -16.61 -4.48 -10.49
C TYR A 55 -16.24 -5.14 -11.83
N GLU A 56 -17.15 -5.91 -12.41
CA GLU A 56 -17.06 -6.39 -13.80
C GLU A 56 -17.58 -5.36 -14.83
N ASN A 57 -18.22 -4.26 -14.41
CA ASN A 57 -18.89 -3.29 -15.29
C ASN A 57 -18.48 -1.83 -15.02
N MET A 58 -17.19 -1.51 -14.91
CA MET A 58 -16.75 -0.14 -14.64
C MET A 58 -16.93 0.81 -15.83
N SER A 59 -17.47 2.00 -15.54
CA SER A 59 -17.49 3.14 -16.45
C SER A 59 -16.05 3.62 -16.75
N PRO A 60 -15.77 4.20 -17.93
CA PRO A 60 -14.46 4.78 -18.26
C PRO A 60 -13.95 5.82 -17.25
N GLN A 61 -14.80 6.42 -16.42
CA GLN A 61 -14.37 7.36 -15.38
C GLN A 61 -13.86 6.63 -14.13
N GLU A 62 -14.54 5.56 -13.71
CA GLU A 62 -14.16 4.74 -12.55
C GLU A 62 -12.82 4.04 -12.79
N GLN A 63 -12.56 3.62 -14.03
CA GLN A 63 -11.26 3.09 -14.42
C GLN A 63 -10.13 4.11 -14.22
N ILE A 64 -10.34 5.41 -14.47
CA ILE A 64 -9.29 6.43 -14.26
C ILE A 64 -9.02 6.60 -12.77
N ILE A 65 -10.08 6.64 -11.96
CA ILE A 65 -9.97 6.75 -10.50
C ILE A 65 -9.24 5.54 -9.93
N TYR A 66 -9.56 4.33 -10.40
CA TYR A 66 -8.87 3.10 -10.03
C TYR A 66 -7.38 3.15 -10.39
N LEU A 67 -7.03 3.59 -11.61
CA LEU A 67 -5.64 3.74 -12.03
C LEU A 67 -4.87 4.72 -11.13
N ALA A 68 -5.46 5.88 -10.84
CA ALA A 68 -4.83 6.91 -10.00
C ALA A 68 -4.65 6.43 -8.54
N GLU A 69 -5.60 5.67 -8.01
CA GLU A 69 -5.52 5.17 -6.64
C GLU A 69 -4.54 3.99 -6.53
N ALA A 70 -4.51 3.10 -7.52
CA ALA A 70 -3.51 2.04 -7.61
C ALA A 70 -2.09 2.59 -7.71
N GLU A 71 -1.88 3.67 -8.47
CA GLU A 71 -0.56 4.31 -8.63
C GLU A 71 -0.03 4.95 -7.33
N LYS A 72 -0.90 5.52 -6.49
CA LYS A 72 -0.51 5.98 -5.15
C LYS A 72 -0.08 4.84 -4.25
N ILE A 73 -0.80 3.72 -4.29
CA ILE A 73 -0.46 2.54 -3.52
C ILE A 73 0.87 1.97 -4.01
N PHE A 74 1.05 1.80 -5.31
CA PHE A 74 2.30 1.30 -5.87
C PHE A 74 3.49 2.16 -5.47
N ASN A 75 3.38 3.49 -5.55
CA ASN A 75 4.43 4.38 -5.07
C ASN A 75 4.73 4.21 -3.57
N ALA A 76 3.72 3.97 -2.72
CA ALA A 76 3.95 3.73 -1.30
C ALA A 76 4.62 2.37 -1.03
N PHE A 77 4.32 1.36 -1.84
CA PHE A 77 4.93 0.02 -1.77
C PHE A 77 6.36 0.01 -2.31
N ASP A 78 6.66 0.74 -3.39
CA ASP A 78 8.01 0.85 -3.98
C ASP A 78 9.00 1.57 -3.04
N ASN A 79 8.50 2.38 -2.10
CA ASN A 79 9.32 3.09 -1.12
C ASN A 79 9.70 2.23 0.10
N VAL A 80 9.22 0.98 0.18
CA VAL A 80 9.51 0.06 1.29
C VAL A 80 10.15 -1.25 0.77
N PRO A 81 11.08 -1.89 1.52
CA PRO A 81 11.67 -3.15 1.10
C PRO A 81 10.63 -4.26 0.88
N ASP A 82 10.79 -5.00 -0.22
CA ASP A 82 9.93 -6.13 -0.64
C ASP A 82 9.63 -7.13 0.50
N THR A 83 10.62 -7.36 1.37
CA THR A 83 10.52 -8.24 2.54
C THR A 83 9.36 -7.92 3.49
N LEU A 84 8.81 -6.70 3.46
CA LEU A 84 7.70 -6.28 4.33
C LEU A 84 6.32 -6.60 3.76
N TRP A 85 6.23 -6.86 2.46
CA TRP A 85 4.97 -7.08 1.74
C TRP A 85 5.00 -8.29 0.82
N GLU A 86 6.04 -9.13 0.91
CA GLU A 86 6.14 -10.42 0.22
C GLU A 86 4.90 -11.31 0.42
N GLU A 87 4.29 -11.30 1.61
CA GLU A 87 3.05 -12.07 1.89
C GLU A 87 1.82 -11.50 1.16
N GLU A 88 1.82 -10.21 0.85
CA GLU A 88 0.73 -9.49 0.19
C GLU A 88 1.00 -9.28 -1.32
N TYR A 89 2.16 -9.74 -1.78
CA TYR A 89 2.66 -9.64 -3.15
C TYR A 89 1.68 -10.18 -4.18
N ASP A 90 0.99 -11.28 -3.87
CA ASP A 90 0.00 -11.89 -4.78
C ASP A 90 -1.19 -10.96 -5.05
N LYS A 91 -1.67 -10.24 -4.03
CA LYS A 91 -2.72 -9.23 -4.18
C LYS A 91 -2.22 -8.03 -4.99
N TYR A 92 -1.01 -7.55 -4.67
CA TYR A 92 -0.35 -6.46 -5.41
C TYR A 92 -0.24 -6.80 -6.91
N LYS A 93 0.19 -8.01 -7.24
CA LYS A 93 0.35 -8.49 -8.62
C LYS A 93 -0.96 -8.55 -9.38
N GLU A 94 -2.06 -8.94 -8.73
CA GLU A 94 -3.39 -8.97 -9.35
C GLU A 94 -3.88 -7.56 -9.70
N VAL A 95 -3.73 -6.60 -8.77
CA VAL A 95 -4.08 -5.19 -8.98
C VAL A 95 -3.20 -4.58 -10.08
N LEU A 96 -1.90 -4.88 -10.10
CA LEU A 96 -0.97 -4.41 -11.13
C LEU A 96 -1.33 -4.96 -12.52
N LYS A 97 -1.73 -6.23 -12.59
CA LYS A 97 -2.17 -6.85 -13.84
C LYS A 97 -3.41 -6.15 -14.38
N LYS A 98 -4.44 -5.95 -13.55
CA LYS A 98 -5.65 -5.22 -13.96
C LYS A 98 -5.36 -3.77 -14.36
N TYR A 99 -4.47 -3.08 -13.65
CA TYR A 99 -4.00 -1.74 -14.02
C TYR A 99 -3.40 -1.73 -15.44
N LYS A 100 -2.48 -2.66 -15.72
CA LYS A 100 -1.81 -2.76 -17.03
C LYS A 100 -2.80 -3.08 -18.15
N ASP A 101 -3.74 -3.98 -17.91
CA ASP A 101 -4.77 -4.37 -18.88
C ASP A 101 -5.67 -3.16 -19.23
N ILE A 102 -6.17 -2.42 -18.23
CA ILE A 102 -6.98 -1.22 -18.45
C ILE A 102 -6.21 -0.15 -19.23
N LYS A 103 -4.93 0.08 -18.88
CA LYS A 103 -4.08 1.07 -19.55
C LYS A 103 -3.82 0.70 -21.01
N MET A 104 -3.56 -0.57 -21.28
CA MET A 104 -3.35 -1.07 -22.65
C MET A 104 -4.62 -0.94 -23.50
N LEU A 105 -5.79 -1.27 -22.95
CA LEU A 105 -7.09 -1.09 -23.63
C LEU A 105 -7.37 0.37 -24.00
N ARG A 106 -6.96 1.32 -23.15
CA ARG A 106 -7.03 2.77 -23.47
C ARG A 106 -6.08 3.18 -24.57
N TRP A 107 -4.87 2.65 -24.57
CA TRP A 107 -3.90 2.96 -25.61
C TRP A 107 -4.35 2.41 -26.96
N ALA A 108 -4.81 1.16 -27.02
CA ALA A 108 -5.32 0.54 -28.24
C ALA A 108 -6.59 1.22 -28.79
N SER A 109 -7.49 1.69 -27.92
CA SER A 109 -8.66 2.46 -28.36
C SER A 109 -8.30 3.88 -28.85
N THR A 110 -7.21 4.47 -28.34
CA THR A 110 -6.72 5.78 -28.80
C THR A 110 -5.98 5.67 -30.13
N SER A 111 -5.18 4.62 -30.34
CA SER A 111 -4.45 4.39 -31.59
C SER A 111 -5.39 4.07 -32.76
N ASN A 112 -6.43 3.28 -32.53
CA ASN A 112 -7.43 2.97 -33.56
C ASN A 112 -8.27 4.19 -33.97
N LYS A 113 -8.34 5.23 -33.12
CA LYS A 113 -9.08 6.47 -33.39
C LYS A 113 -8.25 7.51 -34.15
N SER A 114 -6.92 7.33 -34.21
CA SER A 114 -6.01 8.18 -34.99
C SER A 114 -5.77 7.69 -36.42
N GLU A 115 -6.19 6.46 -36.74
CA GLU A 115 -6.06 5.85 -38.07
C GLU A 115 -7.36 5.88 -38.91
N SER A 116 -8.46 6.41 -38.35
CA SER A 116 -9.75 6.66 -39.03
C SER A 116 -9.96 8.15 -39.30
#